data_AF-A0A2Z3IZF0-F1
#
_entry.id   AF-A0A2Z3IZF0-F1
#
_cell.length_a   1.000
_cell.length_b   1.000
_cell.length_c   1.000
_cell.angle_alpha   90.00
_cell.angle_beta   90.00
_cell.angle_gamma   90.00
#
_symmetry.space_group_name_H-M   'P 1'
#
loop_
_entity.id
_entity.type
_entity.pdbx_description
1 polymer ?
#
loop_
_entity_poly.entity_id
_entity_poly.type
_entity_poly.pdbx_seq_one_letter_code
_entity_poly.pdbx_strand_id
1 'polypeptide(L)'
;SDPEFVTAIRTRDPKLRFKRVWAVCKKKRKCENEERQDKNKDEEFGVKNVVLEGHGGCGNMQPQVRQAALQLKAAFEVTSEEGPKRKETVNI
;
A
#
# COMPACT_ATOMS: atom_id res chain seq x y z
N SER A 1 8.51 6.63 4.65
CA SER A 1 7.76 6.33 3.41
C SER A 1 8.51 5.30 2.57
N ASP A 2 7.84 4.57 1.69
CA ASP A 2 8.41 3.43 0.96
C ASP A 2 9.52 3.93 0.01
N PRO A 3 10.76 3.41 0.08
CA PRO A 3 11.86 3.87 -0.75
C PRO A 3 11.56 3.84 -2.25
N GLU A 4 10.80 2.83 -2.72
CA GLU A 4 10.39 2.74 -4.12
C GLU A 4 9.41 3.86 -4.49
N PHE A 5 8.48 4.17 -3.58
CA PHE A 5 7.53 5.27 -3.78
C PHE A 5 8.23 6.63 -3.84
N VAL A 6 9.19 6.88 -2.95
CA VAL A 6 9.98 8.13 -2.94
C VAL A 6 10.74 8.28 -4.25
N THR A 7 11.36 7.19 -4.72
CA THR A 7 12.08 7.17 -6.01
C THR A 7 11.13 7.40 -7.19
N ALA A 8 9.92 6.81 -7.15
CA ALA A 8 8.90 7.02 -8.16
C ALA A 8 8.49 8.50 -8.24
N ILE A 9 8.21 9.16 -7.11
CA ILE A 9 7.79 10.57 -7.05
C ILE A 9 8.87 11.53 -7.58
N ARG A 10 10.15 11.25 -7.30
CA ARG A 10 11.29 12.04 -7.79
C ARG A 10 11.50 11.96 -9.31
N THR A 11 10.75 11.10 -10.02
CA THR A 11 10.82 11.00 -11.49
C THR A 11 10.31 12.28 -12.15
N ARG A 12 11.13 12.91 -13.00
CA ARG A 12 10.81 14.18 -13.66
C ARG A 12 9.75 14.06 -14.75
N ASP A 13 9.83 13.03 -15.59
CA ASP A 13 8.85 12.81 -16.66
C ASP A 13 7.47 12.45 -16.09
N PRO A 14 6.40 13.22 -16.37
CA PRO A 14 5.09 13.00 -15.75
C PRO A 14 4.47 11.65 -16.09
N LYS A 15 4.63 11.18 -17.33
CA LYS A 15 4.04 9.91 -17.80
C LYS A 15 4.71 8.72 -17.14
N LEU A 16 6.04 8.74 -17.04
CA LEU A 16 6.83 7.74 -16.35
C LEU A 16 6.59 7.76 -14.84
N ARG A 17 6.52 8.95 -14.24
CA ARG A 17 6.19 9.12 -12.82
C ARG A 17 4.85 8.46 -12.49
N PHE A 18 3.80 8.72 -13.27
CA PHE A 18 2.50 8.07 -13.08
C PHE A 18 2.60 6.55 -13.12
N LYS A 19 3.26 5.99 -14.14
CA LYS A 19 3.43 4.53 -14.27
C LYS A 19 4.16 3.91 -13.06
N ARG A 20 5.23 4.57 -12.60
CA ARG A 20 6.02 4.09 -11.44
C ARG A 20 5.21 4.16 -10.15
N VAL A 21 4.54 5.28 -9.89
CA VAL A 21 3.68 5.44 -8.72
C VAL A 21 2.55 4.40 -8.73
N TRP A 22 1.90 4.19 -9.87
CA TRP A 22 0.86 3.18 -10.02
C TRP A 22 1.37 1.76 -9.75
N ALA A 23 2.55 1.41 -10.26
CA ALA A 23 3.15 0.09 -10.04
C ALA A 23 3.44 -0.20 -8.56
N VAL A 24 3.85 0.81 -7.80
CA VAL A 24 4.06 0.72 -6.35
C VAL A 24 2.72 0.62 -5.62
N CYS A 25 1.77 1.52 -5.91
CA CYS A 25 0.49 1.59 -5.19
C CYS A 25 -0.44 0.42 -5.47
N LYS A 26 -0.44 -0.16 -6.69
CA LYS A 26 -1.29 -1.31 -7.04
C LYS A 26 -1.08 -2.52 -6.13
N LYS A 27 0.13 -2.70 -5.61
CA LYS A 27 0.48 -3.81 -4.72
C LYS A 27 0.06 -3.56 -3.26
N LYS A 28 -0.22 -2.31 -2.88
CA LYS A 28 -0.59 -1.94 -1.51
C LYS A 28 -2.08 -2.17 -1.29
N ARG A 29 -2.39 -3.15 -0.43
CA ARG A 29 -3.76 -3.58 -0.09
C ARG A 29 -4.27 -3.02 1.24
N LYS A 30 -3.46 -2.24 1.97
CA LYS A 30 -3.82 -1.59 3.24
C LYS A 30 -3.34 -0.14 3.22
N CYS A 31 -4.20 0.78 3.66
CA CYS A 31 -3.81 2.17 3.92
C CYS A 31 -3.12 2.22 5.29
N GLU A 32 -1.79 2.19 5.30
CA GLU A 32 -0.98 2.11 6.52
C GLU A 32 -1.10 3.38 7.38
N ASN A 33 -1.50 3.24 8.65
CA ASN A 33 -1.46 4.30 9.65
C ASN A 33 -0.37 4.07 10.72
N GLU A 34 0.24 2.90 10.73
CA GLU A 34 1.22 2.51 11.74
C GLU A 34 2.57 3.20 11.48
N GLU A 35 3.24 3.57 12.57
CA GLU A 35 4.61 4.09 12.53
C GLU A 35 5.55 3.01 11.97
N ARG A 36 6.44 3.42 11.06
CA ARG A 36 7.34 2.46 10.42
C ARG A 36 8.58 2.30 11.29
N GLN A 37 8.81 1.08 11.74
CA GLN A 37 10.06 0.68 12.36
C GLN A 37 11.07 0.30 11.26
N ASP A 38 12.27 0.87 11.33
CA ASP A 38 13.36 0.57 10.42
C ASP A 38 13.97 -0.79 10.77
N LYS A 39 13.50 -1.87 10.14
CA LYS A 39 13.97 -3.25 10.37
C LYS A 39 15.43 -3.49 9.96
N ASN A 40 16.12 -2.50 9.37
CA ASN A 40 17.53 -2.61 8.96
C ASN A 40 18.52 -2.13 10.04
N LYS A 41 18.05 -1.71 11.22
CA LYS A 41 18.93 -1.19 12.30
C LYS A 41 19.02 -2.06 13.55
N ASP A 42 18.54 -3.30 13.49
CA ASP A 42 18.63 -4.21 14.66
C ASP A 42 20.01 -4.90 14.81
N GLU A 43 21.00 -4.63 13.94
CA GLU A 43 22.35 -5.20 14.05
C GLU A 43 23.47 -4.21 14.47
N GLU A 44 23.20 -2.91 14.61
CA GLU A 44 24.25 -1.94 14.99
C GLU A 44 23.93 -1.25 16.32
N PHE A 45 24.67 -1.67 17.35
CA PHE A 45 24.67 -1.14 18.71
C PHE A 45 24.48 0.40 18.79
N GLY A 46 23.42 0.84 19.47
CA GLY A 46 23.41 2.13 20.17
C GLY A 46 22.72 3.32 19.50
N VAL A 47 22.14 3.18 18.30
CA VAL A 47 21.38 4.29 17.69
C VAL A 47 19.90 4.10 17.98
N LYS A 48 19.33 4.97 18.84
CA LYS A 48 17.90 5.06 19.15
C LYS A 48 17.07 4.75 17.91
N ASN A 49 16.18 3.76 18.03
CA ASN A 49 15.14 3.43 17.05
C ASN A 49 14.54 4.72 16.48
N VAL A 50 14.93 5.08 15.25
CA VAL A 50 14.35 6.25 14.59
C VAL A 50 12.99 5.78 14.08
N VAL A 51 11.98 5.99 14.92
CA VAL A 51 10.59 5.81 14.55
C VAL A 51 10.31 6.80 13.43
N LEU A 52 10.11 6.30 12.21
CA LEU A 52 9.79 7.16 11.07
C LEU A 52 8.32 7.57 11.20
N GLU A 53 8.08 8.87 11.31
CA GLU A 53 6.73 9.44 11.41
C GLU A 53 5.82 8.90 10.29
N GLY A 54 4.63 8.46 10.70
CA GLY A 54 3.57 8.02 9.80
C GLY A 54 3.05 9.19 8.95
N HIS A 55 2.55 8.89 7.77
CA HIS A 55 2.03 9.88 6.81
C HIS A 55 0.52 10.11 6.97
N GLY A 56 -0.09 9.59 8.04
CA GLY A 56 -1.52 9.74 8.37
C GLY A 56 -2.45 8.88 7.48
N GLY A 57 -2.39 7.56 7.61
CA GLY A 57 -3.29 6.64 6.91
C GLY A 57 -4.60 6.38 7.67
N CYS A 58 -5.61 5.83 7.00
CA CYS A 58 -6.90 5.50 7.63
C CYS A 58 -7.04 4.05 8.11
N GLY A 59 -6.03 3.20 7.90
CA GLY A 59 -6.05 1.78 8.32
C GLY A 59 -6.84 0.83 7.41
N ASN A 60 -7.75 1.36 6.58
CA ASN A 60 -8.66 0.54 5.78
C ASN A 60 -7.96 -0.28 4.69
N MET A 61 -8.50 -1.48 4.43
CA MET A 61 -8.10 -2.33 3.29
C MET A 61 -8.52 -1.70 1.96
N GLN A 62 -7.62 -1.73 0.99
CA GLN A 62 -7.85 -1.20 -0.35
C GLN A 62 -8.30 -2.33 -1.29
N PRO A 63 -9.42 -2.16 -2.02
CA PRO A 63 -9.98 -3.20 -2.88
C PRO A 63 -9.21 -3.34 -4.20
N GLN A 64 -9.38 -4.48 -4.87
CA GLN A 64 -8.80 -4.69 -6.20
C GLN A 64 -9.81 -4.19 -7.21
N VAL A 65 -9.52 -3.05 -7.82
CA VAL A 65 -10.39 -2.44 -8.81
C VAL A 65 -10.16 -3.10 -10.16
N ARG A 66 -11.24 -3.57 -10.80
CA ARG A 66 -11.26 -4.09 -12.18
C ARG A 66 -12.38 -3.45 -12.97
N GLN A 67 -12.11 -3.13 -14.24
CA GLN A 67 -13.15 -2.69 -15.16
C GLN A 67 -13.93 -3.90 -15.69
N ALA A 68 -15.26 -3.81 -15.65
CA ALA A 68 -16.18 -4.76 -16.23
C ALA A 68 -17.16 -3.98 -17.13
N ALA A 69 -16.92 -4.01 -18.45
CA ALA A 69 -17.62 -3.15 -19.42
C ALA A 69 -17.56 -1.66 -19.03
N LEU A 70 -18.71 -1.06 -18.74
CA LEU A 70 -18.85 0.35 -18.33
C LEU A 70 -18.88 0.54 -16.80
N GLN A 71 -18.65 -0.52 -16.02
CA GLN A 71 -18.66 -0.48 -14.56
C GLN A 71 -17.26 -0.75 -13.98
N LEU A 72 -17.01 -0.21 -12.79
CA LEU A 72 -15.86 -0.57 -11.98
C LEU A 72 -16.30 -1.50 -10.84
N LYS A 73 -15.54 -2.57 -10.64
CA LYS A 73 -15.77 -3.56 -9.59
C LYS A 73 -14.62 -3.56 -8.60
N ALA A 74 -14.93 -3.39 -7.33
CA ALA A 74 -14.01 -3.40 -6.20
C ALA A 74 -14.07 -4.77 -5.50
N ALA A 75 -12.98 -5.53 -5.54
CA ALA A 75 -12.89 -6.82 -4.85
C ALA A 75 -12.09 -6.71 -3.52
N PHE A 76 -12.74 -7.05 -2.41
CA PHE A 76 -12.15 -7.15 -1.08
C PHE A 76 -11.83 -8.62 -0.76
N GLU A 77 -10.68 -8.86 -0.14
CA GLU A 77 -10.34 -10.18 0.40
C GLU A 77 -10.78 -10.20 1.87
N VAL A 78 -11.74 -11.05 2.19
CA VAL A 78 -12.25 -11.22 3.56
C VAL A 78 -11.66 -12.50 4.13
N THR A 79 -10.81 -12.35 5.15
CA THR A 79 -10.33 -13.45 6.00
C THR A 79 -11.29 -13.63 7.16
N SER A 80 -12.03 -14.75 7.20
CA SER A 80 -12.78 -15.18 8.38
C SER A 80 -11.88 -16.03 9.28
N GLU A 81 -12.04 -15.93 10.60
CA GLU A 81 -11.13 -16.53 11.59
C GLU A 81 -11.03 -18.06 11.52
N GLU A 82 -11.99 -18.75 10.90
CA GLU A 82 -12.01 -20.22 10.77
C GLU A 82 -12.41 -20.71 9.35
N GLY A 83 -12.36 -19.84 8.32
CA GLY A 83 -12.92 -20.14 7.00
C GLY A 83 -12.01 -19.86 5.80
N PRO A 84 -12.31 -20.45 4.61
CA PRO A 84 -11.57 -20.16 3.38
C PRO A 84 -11.69 -18.68 3.01
N LYS A 85 -10.58 -18.09 2.53
CA LYS A 85 -10.53 -16.68 2.06
C LYS A 85 -11.60 -16.44 1.01
N ARG A 86 -12.56 -15.54 1.28
CA ARG A 86 -13.63 -15.19 0.34
C ARG A 86 -13.31 -13.86 -0.33
N LYS A 87 -13.69 -13.73 -1.60
CA LYS A 87 -13.59 -12.49 -2.37
C LYS A 87 -14.97 -11.90 -2.50
N GLU A 88 -15.19 -10.77 -1.85
CA GLU A 88 -16.43 -10.01 -1.99
C GLU A 88 -16.23 -8.91 -3.03
N THR A 89 -17.13 -8.81 -4.00
CA THR A 89 -17.01 -7.84 -5.10
C THR A 89 -18.21 -6.91 -5.13
N VAL A 90 -17.95 -5.61 -5.06
CA VAL A 90 -18.97 -4.55 -5.06
C VAL A 90 -18.77 -3.65 -6.28
N ASN A 91 -19.86 -3.16 -6.86
CA ASN A 91 -19.78 -2.14 -7.93
C ASN A 91 -19.51 -0.78 -7.30
N ILE A 92 -18.58 -0.01 -7.88
CA ILE A 92 -18.22 1.35 -7.45
C ILE A 92 -18.39 2.35 -8.58
#